data_AF-A0A8S8XU16-F1
#
_entry.id   AF-A0A8S8XU16-F1
#
_cell.length_a   1.000
_cell.length_b   1.000
_cell.length_c   1.000
_cell.angle_alpha   90.00
_cell.angle_beta   90.00
_cell.angle_gamma   90.00
#
_symmetry.space_group_name_H-M   'P 1'
#
loop_
_entity.id
_entity.type
_entity.pdbx_description
1 polymer ?
#
loop_
_entity_poly.entity_id
_entity_poly.type
_entity_poly.pdbx_seq_one_letter_code
_entity_poly.pdbx_strand_id
1 'polypeptide(L)'
;MNKEGGDRYPSDSTQWADSDFDGFGDNKDGTEGDDCPDQNGFSTIDRTGCKDTDGDGYSDPSEDWSVADGADFSINDDSQWSDTDGDGYGDNLQGNDPDACPLEWGNSTSAYIPEIASDGSLELNFVVTEKFGCIDTDGDGFYDFADDLPEDSRDYIDSDGDSVGASQDYNDSNRLVQTVFDHCELIVTDVTETCQGVRDADYQNYVTDKEAKGETAKQYFAWVKSQEEAEAEESSSDQYLSTAKEIAPFLGGGFAAIVAVLLIYAAIGSARRRKALVKTYGVPFVPDGENSAEAEALGGKAGLSGSGGVDSDKYWDDDVAPMEMDTSNDEAEIDSGFGDIDIKGDMDMSESTGVMEESASLEELAGLPAQTTADEVSQVNEAPAQQAPPEAPPLPAEGLPDGWTMDQWKWYGAEWLAKQGSD
;
A
#
# COMPACT_ATOMS: atom_id res chain seq x y z
N MET A 1 50.30 -1.79 -16.65
CA MET A 1 50.78 -0.76 -15.71
C MET A 1 51.86 0.08 -16.39
N ASN A 2 51.45 1.08 -17.18
CA ASN A 2 52.35 2.18 -17.50
C ASN A 2 52.33 3.12 -16.30
N LYS A 3 53.47 3.17 -15.62
CA LYS A 3 53.76 4.03 -14.49
C LYS A 3 54.32 5.33 -15.09
N GLU A 4 53.84 6.48 -14.60
CA GLU A 4 54.24 7.86 -14.94
C GLU A 4 53.45 8.56 -16.07
N GLY A 5 52.28 9.12 -15.73
CA GLY A 5 51.76 10.38 -16.29
C GLY A 5 51.70 10.54 -17.81
N GLY A 6 51.66 9.44 -18.56
CA GLY A 6 51.46 9.43 -20.00
C GLY A 6 49.97 9.39 -20.32
N ASP A 7 49.62 9.97 -21.46
CA ASP A 7 48.27 9.96 -22.03
C ASP A 7 47.67 8.53 -22.03
N ARG A 8 46.54 8.38 -21.32
CA ARG A 8 45.80 7.12 -21.18
C ARG A 8 45.01 6.76 -22.44
N TYR A 9 44.70 7.74 -23.28
CA TYR A 9 43.98 7.58 -24.54
C TYR A 9 44.81 8.08 -25.74
N PRO A 10 45.97 7.45 -26.07
CA PRO A 10 46.85 7.95 -27.13
C PRO A 10 46.23 8.05 -28.54
N SER A 11 45.08 7.40 -28.76
CA SER A 11 44.32 7.44 -30.02
C SER A 11 43.19 8.47 -30.03
N ASP A 12 42.82 9.02 -28.87
CA ASP A 12 41.80 10.05 -28.75
C ASP A 12 42.43 11.33 -28.21
N SER A 13 42.60 12.33 -29.08
CA SER A 13 43.20 13.61 -28.69
C SER A 13 42.34 14.44 -27.73
N THR A 14 41.08 14.07 -27.54
CA THR A 14 40.16 14.77 -26.64
C THR A 14 40.22 14.24 -25.21
N GLN A 15 40.84 13.07 -24.99
CA GLN A 15 41.01 12.44 -23.69
C GLN A 15 42.50 12.28 -23.34
N TRP A 16 42.84 12.26 -22.06
CA TRP A 16 44.24 12.10 -21.63
C TRP A 16 44.44 11.37 -20.31
N ALA A 17 43.43 11.38 -19.44
CA ALA A 17 43.45 10.73 -18.14
C ALA A 17 42.11 10.02 -17.91
N ASP A 18 42.16 9.03 -17.03
CA ASP A 18 41.02 8.29 -16.48
C ASP A 18 41.52 7.96 -15.06
N SER A 19 40.96 8.67 -14.08
CA SER A 19 41.47 8.78 -12.71
C SER A 19 40.93 7.67 -11.81
N ASP A 20 39.73 7.19 -12.08
CA ASP A 20 39.00 6.20 -11.29
C ASP A 20 38.98 4.79 -11.91
N PHE A 21 39.52 4.63 -13.12
CA PHE A 21 39.74 3.37 -13.83
C PHE A 21 38.49 2.69 -14.39
N ASP A 22 37.42 3.43 -14.64
CA ASP A 22 36.16 2.89 -15.17
C ASP A 22 36.15 2.71 -16.70
N GLY A 23 37.06 3.40 -17.40
CA GLY A 23 37.22 3.34 -18.85
C GLY A 23 36.73 4.59 -19.58
N PHE A 24 36.06 5.52 -18.90
CA PHE A 24 35.67 6.83 -19.41
C PHE A 24 36.75 7.87 -19.09
N GLY A 25 36.95 8.84 -19.99
CA GLY A 25 38.04 9.79 -19.84
C GLY A 25 37.64 11.03 -19.04
N ASP A 26 38.50 11.49 -18.13
CA ASP A 26 38.23 12.59 -17.18
C ASP A 26 37.79 13.91 -17.85
N ASN A 27 38.06 14.11 -19.15
CA ASN A 27 37.65 15.32 -19.85
C ASN A 27 36.19 15.22 -20.28
N LYS A 28 35.29 15.86 -19.52
CA LYS A 28 33.85 16.00 -19.81
C LYS A 28 33.53 16.47 -21.22
N ASP A 29 34.33 17.40 -21.77
CA ASP A 29 34.13 17.92 -23.14
C ASP A 29 34.69 16.98 -24.24
N GLY A 30 35.30 15.86 -23.85
CA GLY A 30 35.89 14.87 -24.74
C GLY A 30 34.89 13.85 -25.27
N THR A 31 35.38 12.90 -26.08
CA THR A 31 34.57 11.74 -26.49
C THR A 31 34.26 10.90 -25.25
N GLU A 32 32.98 10.59 -25.02
CA GLU A 32 32.51 9.77 -23.87
C GLU A 32 33.18 10.23 -22.56
N GLY A 33 33.17 11.55 -22.34
CA GLY A 33 33.75 12.17 -21.16
C GLY A 33 33.03 11.75 -19.90
N ASP A 34 33.80 11.47 -18.85
CA ASP A 34 33.28 11.04 -17.57
C ASP A 34 32.67 12.23 -16.79
N ASP A 35 31.39 12.10 -16.46
CA ASP A 35 30.64 13.04 -15.64
C ASP A 35 31.02 12.94 -14.15
N CYS A 36 31.53 11.78 -13.73
CA CYS A 36 31.97 11.44 -12.39
C CYS A 36 33.47 11.00 -12.28
N PRO A 37 34.48 11.83 -12.67
CA PRO A 37 35.91 11.45 -12.75
C PRO A 37 36.59 10.89 -11.49
N ASP A 38 35.97 11.05 -10.33
CA ASP A 38 36.49 10.60 -9.04
C ASP A 38 35.77 9.32 -8.53
N GLN A 39 34.77 8.81 -9.26
CA GLN A 39 33.91 7.71 -8.84
C GLN A 39 33.66 6.73 -9.98
N ASN A 40 34.30 5.56 -9.88
CA ASN A 40 34.15 4.50 -10.86
C ASN A 40 32.67 4.11 -11.07
N GLY A 41 32.19 4.31 -12.29
CA GLY A 41 30.82 4.05 -12.70
C GLY A 41 30.71 3.53 -14.14
N PHE A 42 29.50 3.14 -14.55
CA PHE A 42 29.27 2.57 -15.87
C PHE A 42 27.98 3.06 -16.54
N SER A 43 27.34 4.10 -15.99
CA SER A 43 26.18 4.73 -16.65
C SER A 43 26.58 5.32 -18.01
N THR A 44 25.63 5.35 -18.94
CA THR A 44 25.87 5.77 -20.33
C THR A 44 24.76 6.62 -20.95
N ILE A 45 23.59 6.74 -20.30
CA ILE A 45 22.40 7.38 -20.89
C ILE A 45 22.23 8.82 -20.42
N ASP A 46 22.20 9.05 -19.11
CA ASP A 46 21.99 10.38 -18.52
C ASP A 46 23.32 11.09 -18.24
N ARG A 47 24.18 10.46 -17.43
CA ARG A 47 25.54 10.88 -17.10
C ARG A 47 26.48 9.74 -17.44
N THR A 48 27.57 10.01 -18.14
CA THR A 48 28.53 8.97 -18.53
C THR A 48 29.56 8.74 -17.43
N GLY A 49 29.88 7.48 -17.09
CA GLY A 49 30.92 7.15 -16.09
C GLY A 49 30.50 7.34 -14.63
N CYS A 50 29.24 7.68 -14.37
CA CYS A 50 28.69 7.73 -13.01
C CYS A 50 28.25 6.36 -12.51
N LYS A 51 28.15 6.24 -11.19
CA LYS A 51 27.71 4.99 -10.54
C LYS A 51 26.31 4.62 -11.03
N ASP A 52 26.16 3.37 -11.42
CA ASP A 52 24.93 2.75 -11.92
C ASP A 52 24.87 1.37 -11.26
N THR A 53 23.90 1.17 -10.37
CA THR A 53 23.86 0.00 -9.48
C THR A 53 23.23 -1.22 -10.14
N ASP A 54 22.21 -1.05 -10.97
CA ASP A 54 21.49 -2.15 -11.63
C ASP A 54 21.89 -2.35 -13.10
N GLY A 55 22.55 -1.37 -13.71
CA GLY A 55 23.18 -1.48 -15.02
C GLY A 55 22.24 -1.21 -16.19
N ASP A 56 21.16 -0.45 -15.98
CA ASP A 56 20.25 -0.05 -17.05
C ASP A 56 20.77 1.10 -17.93
N GLY A 57 21.87 1.73 -17.48
CA GLY A 57 22.56 2.82 -18.15
C GLY A 57 22.23 4.20 -17.61
N TYR A 58 21.25 4.34 -16.72
CA TYR A 58 20.99 5.56 -15.96
C TYR A 58 21.79 5.56 -14.67
N SER A 59 22.23 6.75 -14.22
CA SER A 59 23.09 6.87 -13.07
C SER A 59 22.31 6.98 -11.76
N ASP A 60 22.82 6.36 -10.70
CA ASP A 60 22.31 6.48 -9.33
C ASP A 60 22.17 7.97 -8.92
N PRO A 61 21.15 8.30 -8.11
CA PRO A 61 21.00 9.64 -7.58
C PRO A 61 22.16 10.02 -6.67
N SER A 62 22.61 11.28 -6.80
CA SER A 62 23.73 11.87 -6.08
C SER A 62 23.37 13.26 -5.55
N GLU A 63 24.22 13.86 -4.71
CA GLU A 63 23.93 15.18 -4.10
C GLU A 63 23.65 16.28 -5.14
N ASP A 64 24.32 16.22 -6.30
CA ASP A 64 24.23 17.22 -7.37
C ASP A 64 23.36 16.78 -8.57
N TRP A 65 22.77 15.58 -8.52
CA TRP A 65 21.94 15.01 -9.59
C TRP A 65 20.90 14.08 -8.97
N SER A 66 19.70 14.61 -8.77
CA SER A 66 18.58 13.90 -8.15
C SER A 66 17.70 13.22 -9.21
N VAL A 67 16.73 12.44 -8.76
CA VAL A 67 15.70 11.84 -9.65
C VAL A 67 14.99 12.93 -10.47
N ALA A 68 14.72 14.09 -9.87
CA ALA A 68 14.11 15.22 -10.58
C ALA A 68 14.99 15.83 -11.69
N ASP A 69 16.31 15.60 -11.63
CA ASP A 69 17.25 16.01 -12.67
C ASP A 69 17.41 14.95 -13.77
N GLY A 70 16.85 13.75 -13.57
CA GLY A 70 16.94 12.61 -14.49
C GLY A 70 17.86 11.49 -14.02
N ALA A 71 18.25 11.46 -12.75
CA ALA A 71 18.89 10.29 -12.16
C ALA A 71 17.91 9.11 -12.12
N ASP A 72 18.47 7.90 -12.09
CA ASP A 72 17.69 6.69 -11.90
C ASP A 72 16.87 6.74 -10.60
N PHE A 73 15.55 6.65 -10.72
CA PHE A 73 14.64 6.56 -9.59
C PHE A 73 14.80 5.23 -8.83
N SER A 74 14.96 4.12 -9.55
CA SER A 74 14.92 2.77 -8.99
C SER A 74 16.24 2.03 -9.17
N ILE A 75 17.23 2.44 -8.37
CA ILE A 75 18.63 1.94 -8.30
C ILE A 75 18.86 0.42 -8.19
N ASN A 76 17.80 -0.39 -8.09
CA ASN A 76 17.91 -1.85 -8.00
C ASN A 76 17.02 -2.57 -9.03
N ASP A 77 16.37 -1.84 -9.94
CA ASP A 77 15.48 -2.40 -10.96
C ASP A 77 15.88 -1.87 -12.33
N ASP A 78 16.65 -2.70 -13.06
CA ASP A 78 17.18 -2.37 -14.38
C ASP A 78 16.12 -2.14 -15.46
N SER A 79 14.86 -2.39 -15.12
CA SER A 79 13.74 -2.19 -16.01
C SER A 79 13.01 -0.87 -15.77
N GLN A 80 13.37 -0.11 -14.73
CA GLN A 80 12.68 1.11 -14.32
C GLN A 80 13.67 2.21 -13.90
N TRP A 81 13.76 3.28 -14.69
CA TRP A 81 14.67 4.41 -14.42
C TRP A 81 13.98 5.75 -14.15
N SER A 82 12.70 5.87 -14.51
CA SER A 82 11.93 7.13 -14.52
C SER A 82 10.62 6.96 -13.79
N ASP A 83 10.29 7.95 -12.97
CA ASP A 83 9.02 8.13 -12.27
C ASP A 83 8.62 9.61 -12.43
N THR A 84 7.66 9.88 -13.32
CA THR A 84 7.34 11.24 -13.75
C THR A 84 6.48 11.99 -12.73
N ASP A 85 5.61 11.31 -12.00
CA ASP A 85 4.70 11.92 -11.03
C ASP A 85 5.11 11.71 -9.55
N GLY A 86 6.14 10.91 -9.32
CA GLY A 86 6.77 10.73 -8.02
C GLY A 86 5.98 9.81 -7.09
N ASP A 87 5.18 8.90 -7.63
CA ASP A 87 4.34 8.00 -6.86
C ASP A 87 5.03 6.69 -6.43
N GLY A 88 6.19 6.42 -7.02
CA GLY A 88 7.04 5.29 -6.72
C GLY A 88 6.89 4.11 -7.67
N TYR A 89 6.07 4.23 -8.72
CA TYR A 89 5.97 3.27 -9.81
C TYR A 89 6.70 3.81 -11.05
N GLY A 90 7.40 2.93 -11.76
CA GLY A 90 8.22 3.37 -12.89
C GLY A 90 7.43 3.46 -14.19
N ASP A 91 7.71 4.50 -14.98
CA ASP A 91 7.00 4.85 -16.22
C ASP A 91 7.17 3.81 -17.35
N ASN A 92 8.18 2.93 -17.27
CA ASN A 92 8.45 1.98 -18.34
C ASN A 92 7.46 0.81 -18.29
N LEU A 93 6.43 0.86 -19.14
CA LEU A 93 5.39 -0.17 -19.29
C LEU A 93 5.88 -1.61 -19.58
N GLN A 94 7.15 -1.79 -19.97
CA GLN A 94 7.75 -3.11 -20.19
C GLN A 94 8.58 -3.61 -19.00
N GLY A 95 8.74 -2.78 -17.97
CA GLY A 95 9.45 -3.10 -16.75
C GLY A 95 8.60 -3.84 -15.73
N ASN A 96 9.17 -4.03 -14.55
CA ASN A 96 8.47 -4.59 -13.40
C ASN A 96 7.53 -3.54 -12.81
N ASP A 97 6.36 -3.99 -12.36
CA ASP A 97 5.33 -3.19 -11.69
C ASP A 97 5.19 -1.78 -12.31
N PRO A 98 4.91 -1.68 -13.62
CA PRO A 98 4.92 -0.41 -14.31
C PRO A 98 3.73 0.44 -13.90
N ASP A 99 3.98 1.74 -13.86
CA ASP A 99 2.92 2.71 -13.67
C ASP A 99 1.96 2.69 -14.85
N ALA A 100 0.69 2.41 -14.56
CA ALA A 100 -0.40 2.44 -15.52
C ALA A 100 -0.94 3.86 -15.76
N CYS A 101 -0.62 4.83 -14.89
CA CYS A 101 -0.96 6.24 -14.99
C CYS A 101 0.25 7.18 -14.81
N PRO A 102 1.27 7.17 -15.71
CA PRO A 102 2.56 7.90 -15.59
C PRO A 102 2.55 9.42 -15.36
N LEU A 103 1.39 10.07 -15.30
CA LEU A 103 1.26 11.52 -15.15
C LEU A 103 0.37 11.90 -13.96
N GLU A 104 -0.19 10.91 -13.26
CA GLU A 104 -1.16 11.10 -12.20
C GLU A 104 -0.77 10.27 -10.99
N TRP A 105 -0.20 10.96 -10.00
CA TRP A 105 0.21 10.34 -8.75
C TRP A 105 -0.84 9.39 -8.20
N GLY A 106 -0.43 8.15 -7.94
CA GLY A 106 -1.30 7.09 -7.49
C GLY A 106 -0.67 6.09 -6.54
N ASN A 107 -1.50 5.21 -5.98
CA ASN A 107 -1.07 4.12 -5.12
C ASN A 107 -1.89 2.85 -5.34
N SER A 108 -2.69 2.82 -6.42
CA SER A 108 -3.44 1.63 -6.80
C SER A 108 -2.48 0.47 -7.06
N THR A 109 -2.97 -0.75 -6.83
CA THR A 109 -2.23 -1.98 -7.16
C THR A 109 -2.98 -2.84 -8.16
N SER A 110 -4.30 -2.69 -8.22
CA SER A 110 -5.21 -3.56 -8.96
C SER A 110 -6.33 -2.75 -9.61
N ALA A 111 -6.96 -3.36 -10.61
CA ALA A 111 -8.18 -2.85 -11.24
C ALA A 111 -9.16 -3.99 -11.47
N TYR A 112 -10.44 -3.74 -11.22
CA TYR A 112 -11.53 -4.65 -11.51
C TYR A 112 -12.12 -4.33 -12.89
N ILE A 113 -11.83 -5.16 -13.89
CA ILE A 113 -12.17 -4.87 -15.29
C ILE A 113 -13.01 -6.02 -15.88
N PRO A 114 -14.07 -5.72 -16.66
CA PRO A 114 -14.81 -6.74 -17.38
C PRO A 114 -14.04 -7.25 -18.60
N GLU A 115 -13.73 -8.54 -18.64
CA GLU A 115 -13.25 -9.25 -19.83
C GLU A 115 -14.42 -9.89 -20.59
N ILE A 116 -14.44 -9.70 -21.92
CA ILE A 116 -15.39 -10.38 -22.80
C ILE A 116 -14.90 -11.80 -23.02
N ALA A 117 -15.77 -12.78 -22.76
CA ALA A 117 -15.45 -14.18 -23.02
C ALA A 117 -15.08 -14.40 -24.50
N SER A 118 -13.90 -14.99 -24.72
CA SER A 118 -13.35 -15.33 -26.04
C SER A 118 -14.21 -16.31 -26.88
N ASP A 119 -15.24 -16.90 -26.29
CA ASP A 119 -16.19 -17.81 -26.94
C ASP A 119 -17.34 -17.09 -27.66
N GLY A 120 -17.38 -15.75 -27.61
CA GLY A 120 -18.43 -14.93 -28.20
C GLY A 120 -19.75 -14.93 -27.41
N SER A 121 -19.74 -15.44 -26.17
CA SER A 121 -20.82 -15.20 -25.22
C SER A 121 -20.77 -13.76 -24.70
N LEU A 122 -21.93 -13.20 -24.36
CA LEU A 122 -22.04 -11.89 -23.72
C LEU A 122 -21.91 -11.99 -22.19
N GLU A 123 -21.31 -13.08 -21.68
CA GLU A 123 -20.99 -13.18 -20.27
C GLU A 123 -19.81 -12.24 -19.98
N LEU A 124 -20.06 -11.25 -19.13
CA LEU A 124 -19.03 -10.37 -18.58
C LEU A 124 -18.36 -11.15 -17.45
N ASN A 125 -17.14 -11.61 -17.71
CA ASN A 125 -16.31 -12.17 -16.66
C ASN A 125 -15.46 -11.03 -16.14
N PHE A 126 -15.57 -10.73 -14.85
CA PHE A 126 -14.71 -9.73 -14.24
C PHE A 126 -13.42 -10.39 -13.77
N VAL A 127 -12.30 -9.76 -14.07
CA VAL A 127 -10.96 -10.22 -13.70
C VAL A 127 -10.26 -9.08 -12.98
N VAL A 128 -9.58 -9.42 -11.89
CA VAL A 128 -8.68 -8.49 -11.21
C VAL A 128 -7.36 -8.53 -11.96
N THR A 129 -6.97 -7.39 -12.52
CA THR A 129 -5.71 -7.20 -13.23
C THR A 129 -4.82 -6.25 -12.44
N GLU A 130 -3.52 -6.49 -12.45
CA GLU A 130 -2.52 -5.60 -11.85
C GLU A 130 -2.56 -4.23 -12.57
N LYS A 131 -2.69 -3.16 -11.79
CA LYS A 131 -2.72 -1.77 -12.29
C LYS A 131 -2.10 -0.87 -11.24
N PHE A 132 -0.82 -0.60 -11.40
CA PHE A 132 -0.04 0.19 -10.46
C PHE A 132 -0.07 1.69 -10.79
N GLY A 133 0.18 2.54 -9.78
CA GLY A 133 0.43 3.98 -9.93
C GLY A 133 -0.75 4.84 -10.38
N CYS A 134 -1.99 4.39 -10.15
CA CYS A 134 -3.16 5.22 -10.40
C CYS A 134 -3.86 5.63 -9.09
N ILE A 135 -4.71 6.66 -9.18
CA ILE A 135 -5.43 7.17 -8.01
C ILE A 135 -6.32 6.09 -7.36
N ASP A 136 -6.12 5.91 -6.06
CA ASP A 136 -6.89 5.03 -5.18
C ASP A 136 -7.25 5.86 -3.93
N THR A 137 -8.50 6.33 -3.88
CA THR A 137 -8.97 7.34 -2.95
C THR A 137 -9.12 6.80 -1.52
N ASP A 138 -9.51 5.55 -1.36
CA ASP A 138 -9.75 4.94 -0.04
C ASP A 138 -8.62 4.00 0.42
N GLY A 139 -7.69 3.67 -0.49
CA GLY A 139 -6.48 2.93 -0.21
C GLY A 139 -6.69 1.43 -0.04
N ASP A 140 -7.74 0.86 -0.61
CA ASP A 140 -7.99 -0.58 -0.58
C ASP A 140 -7.15 -1.37 -1.61
N GLY A 141 -6.48 -0.65 -2.51
CA GLY A 141 -5.62 -1.17 -3.56
C GLY A 141 -6.26 -1.16 -4.95
N PHE A 142 -7.53 -0.78 -5.10
CA PHE A 142 -8.23 -0.69 -6.38
C PHE A 142 -8.23 0.73 -6.92
N TYR A 143 -7.97 0.84 -8.22
CA TYR A 143 -8.02 2.12 -8.93
C TYR A 143 -9.45 2.67 -9.00
N ASP A 144 -9.66 3.93 -8.64
CA ASP A 144 -10.99 4.58 -8.48
C ASP A 144 -11.98 4.34 -9.63
N PHE A 145 -11.55 4.33 -10.90
CA PHE A 145 -12.48 4.13 -12.02
C PHE A 145 -12.81 2.66 -12.30
N ALA A 146 -12.02 1.75 -11.74
CA ALA A 146 -12.21 0.32 -11.78
C ALA A 146 -12.57 -0.20 -10.38
N ASP A 147 -13.13 0.67 -9.54
CA ASP A 147 -13.69 0.40 -8.23
C ASP A 147 -15.14 0.91 -8.26
N ASP A 148 -16.10 0.05 -7.93
CA ASP A 148 -17.50 0.45 -7.86
C ASP A 148 -17.80 1.31 -6.62
N LEU A 149 -16.94 1.23 -5.61
CA LEU A 149 -17.04 1.84 -4.29
C LEU A 149 -15.73 2.56 -3.88
N PRO A 150 -15.25 3.55 -4.66
CA PRO A 150 -13.94 4.21 -4.49
C PRO A 150 -13.74 5.02 -3.20
N GLU A 151 -14.73 4.98 -2.29
CA GLU A 151 -14.71 5.70 -1.01
C GLU A 151 -14.93 4.73 0.18
N ASP A 152 -15.14 3.43 -0.07
CA ASP A 152 -15.31 2.40 0.95
C ASP A 152 -14.15 1.40 0.90
N SER A 153 -13.13 1.67 1.71
CA SER A 153 -11.89 0.88 1.76
C SER A 153 -12.03 -0.60 2.18
N ARG A 154 -13.27 -1.07 2.36
CA ARG A 154 -13.61 -2.44 2.78
C ARG A 154 -14.04 -3.29 1.60
N ASP A 155 -14.44 -2.68 0.50
CA ASP A 155 -15.01 -3.38 -0.65
C ASP A 155 -14.95 -2.54 -1.90
N TYR A 156 -14.65 -3.19 -3.03
CA TYR A 156 -14.51 -2.56 -4.34
C TYR A 156 -15.58 -3.01 -5.34
N ILE A 157 -16.47 -3.94 -4.94
CA ILE A 157 -17.49 -4.54 -5.81
C ILE A 157 -18.89 -4.20 -5.30
N ASP A 158 -19.69 -3.58 -6.17
CA ASP A 158 -21.13 -3.36 -5.98
C ASP A 158 -21.91 -4.01 -7.14
N SER A 159 -22.26 -5.29 -6.95
CA SER A 159 -22.83 -6.13 -8.02
C SER A 159 -24.22 -5.70 -8.48
N ASP A 160 -25.00 -5.04 -7.63
CA ASP A 160 -26.38 -4.64 -7.94
C ASP A 160 -26.63 -3.12 -7.94
N GLY A 161 -25.59 -2.33 -7.65
CA GLY A 161 -25.57 -0.88 -7.78
C GLY A 161 -26.30 -0.16 -6.64
N ASP A 162 -26.27 -0.72 -5.44
CA ASP A 162 -26.94 -0.18 -4.26
C ASP A 162 -26.03 0.62 -3.30
N SER A 163 -24.77 0.73 -3.68
CA SER A 163 -23.68 1.39 -2.96
C SER A 163 -23.29 0.70 -1.64
N VAL A 164 -23.65 -0.58 -1.48
CA VAL A 164 -23.18 -1.45 -0.41
C VAL A 164 -22.34 -2.55 -1.04
N GLY A 165 -21.10 -2.68 -0.58
CA GLY A 165 -20.19 -3.70 -1.11
C GLY A 165 -20.66 -5.12 -0.84
N ALA A 166 -20.27 -6.05 -1.72
CA ALA A 166 -20.64 -7.47 -1.67
C ALA A 166 -20.30 -8.19 -0.34
N SER A 167 -19.34 -7.69 0.42
CA SER A 167 -18.98 -8.20 1.75
C SER A 167 -19.94 -7.75 2.85
N GLN A 168 -20.66 -6.65 2.64
CA GLN A 168 -21.59 -6.05 3.59
C GLN A 168 -23.04 -6.25 3.20
N ASP A 169 -23.31 -6.36 1.90
CA ASP A 169 -24.63 -6.58 1.37
C ASP A 169 -25.15 -7.97 1.76
N TYR A 170 -26.43 -8.04 2.08
CA TYR A 170 -27.12 -9.29 2.33
C TYR A 170 -27.43 -10.03 1.03
N ASN A 171 -27.65 -9.31 -0.08
CA ASN A 171 -28.01 -9.91 -1.36
C ASN A 171 -27.52 -9.10 -2.56
N ASP A 172 -26.29 -9.40 -2.99
CA ASP A 172 -25.54 -8.80 -4.11
C ASP A 172 -26.22 -8.91 -5.50
N SER A 173 -27.43 -9.45 -5.58
CA SER A 173 -28.22 -9.57 -6.81
C SER A 173 -29.46 -8.69 -6.82
N ASN A 174 -29.82 -8.06 -5.70
CA ASN A 174 -31.03 -7.27 -5.59
C ASN A 174 -30.82 -6.04 -4.72
N ARG A 175 -30.63 -4.92 -5.43
CA ARG A 175 -30.43 -3.56 -4.95
C ARG A 175 -31.40 -3.07 -3.86
N LEU A 176 -32.55 -3.73 -3.70
CA LEU A 176 -33.54 -3.39 -2.68
C LEU A 176 -33.28 -4.10 -1.35
N VAL A 177 -32.31 -5.00 -1.27
CA VAL A 177 -32.10 -5.95 -0.17
C VAL A 177 -30.70 -5.79 0.41
N GLN A 178 -30.41 -4.60 0.95
CA GLN A 178 -29.12 -4.29 1.59
C GLN A 178 -28.91 -5.07 2.89
N THR A 179 -29.99 -5.20 3.67
CA THR A 179 -29.91 -5.80 4.99
C THR A 179 -30.83 -7.00 5.13
N VAL A 180 -30.58 -7.79 6.17
CA VAL A 180 -31.50 -8.87 6.56
C VAL A 180 -32.91 -8.35 6.84
N PHE A 181 -33.04 -7.09 7.26
CA PHE A 181 -34.34 -6.47 7.49
C PHE A 181 -35.10 -6.30 6.18
N ASP A 182 -34.45 -5.73 5.16
CA ASP A 182 -35.01 -5.51 3.83
C ASP A 182 -35.41 -6.83 3.16
N HIS A 183 -34.59 -7.87 3.31
CA HIS A 183 -34.92 -9.22 2.85
C HIS A 183 -36.21 -9.74 3.47
N CYS A 184 -36.33 -9.62 4.79
CA CYS A 184 -37.50 -10.12 5.52
C CYS A 184 -38.78 -9.29 5.26
N GLU A 185 -38.65 -8.01 4.90
CA GLU A 185 -39.76 -7.17 4.50
C GLU A 185 -40.24 -7.48 3.07
N LEU A 186 -39.31 -7.66 2.13
CA LEU A 186 -39.62 -7.91 0.72
C LEU A 186 -40.05 -9.36 0.48
N ILE A 187 -39.42 -10.33 1.16
CA ILE A 187 -39.68 -11.76 1.01
C ILE A 187 -40.53 -12.26 2.17
N VAL A 188 -41.80 -11.85 2.20
CA VAL A 188 -42.77 -12.25 3.24
C VAL A 188 -43.04 -13.75 3.31
N THR A 189 -42.68 -14.51 2.27
CA THR A 189 -42.81 -15.97 2.26
C THR A 189 -41.69 -16.68 3.01
N ASP A 190 -40.61 -15.99 3.36
CA ASP A 190 -39.54 -16.54 4.17
C ASP A 190 -40.06 -16.80 5.60
N VAL A 191 -39.93 -18.03 6.07
CA VAL A 191 -40.39 -18.47 7.41
C VAL A 191 -39.23 -18.88 8.31
N THR A 192 -38.01 -18.45 7.99
CA THR A 192 -36.85 -18.56 8.88
C THR A 192 -37.10 -17.86 10.21
N GLU A 193 -36.48 -18.36 11.27
CA GLU A 193 -36.59 -17.78 12.62
C GLU A 193 -36.20 -16.30 12.63
N THR A 194 -35.17 -15.94 11.86
CA THR A 194 -34.73 -14.55 11.67
C THR A 194 -35.84 -13.66 11.12
N CYS A 195 -36.47 -14.04 10.01
CA CYS A 195 -37.53 -13.21 9.41
C CYS A 195 -38.85 -13.25 10.18
N GLN A 196 -39.15 -14.34 10.87
CA GLN A 196 -40.29 -14.38 11.79
C GLN A 196 -40.05 -13.43 12.98
N GLY A 197 -38.83 -13.41 13.51
CA GLY A 197 -38.42 -12.52 14.58
C GLY A 197 -38.39 -11.04 14.20
N VAL A 198 -37.84 -10.73 13.03
CA VAL A 198 -37.85 -9.35 12.49
C VAL A 198 -39.28 -8.84 12.30
N ARG A 199 -40.22 -9.70 11.88
CA ARG A 199 -41.64 -9.34 11.73
C ARG A 199 -42.44 -9.45 13.03
N ASP A 200 -41.80 -9.79 14.14
CA ASP A 200 -42.47 -9.86 15.43
C ASP A 200 -42.92 -8.46 15.86
N ALA A 201 -44.13 -8.37 16.40
CA ALA A 201 -44.74 -7.11 16.76
C ALA A 201 -43.95 -6.37 17.84
N ASP A 202 -43.32 -7.09 18.78
CA ASP A 202 -42.57 -6.49 19.88
C ASP A 202 -41.25 -5.89 19.38
N TYR A 203 -40.57 -6.59 18.47
CA TYR A 203 -39.36 -6.07 17.84
C TYR A 203 -39.64 -4.84 16.97
N GLN A 204 -40.72 -4.85 16.18
CA GLN A 204 -41.11 -3.71 15.35
C GLN A 204 -41.45 -2.46 16.19
N ASN A 205 -42.11 -2.65 17.34
CA ASN A 205 -42.35 -1.56 18.29
C ASN A 205 -41.04 -1.02 18.88
N TYR A 206 -40.07 -1.89 19.18
CA TYR A 206 -38.75 -1.49 19.66
C TYR A 206 -37.99 -0.67 18.61
N VAL A 207 -37.95 -1.13 17.35
CA VAL A 207 -37.32 -0.42 16.24
C VAL A 207 -37.94 0.97 16.07
N THR A 208 -39.28 1.04 16.03
CA THR A 208 -40.01 2.31 15.90
C THR A 208 -39.70 3.28 17.05
N ASP A 209 -39.58 2.79 18.29
CA ASP A 209 -39.21 3.62 19.46
C ASP A 209 -37.77 4.13 19.37
N LYS A 210 -36.83 3.33 18.85
CA LYS A 210 -35.43 3.72 18.66
C LYS A 210 -35.26 4.72 17.52
N GLU A 211 -35.92 4.49 16.39
CA GLU A 211 -35.94 5.42 15.27
C GLU A 211 -36.55 6.76 15.66
N ALA A 212 -37.64 6.76 16.45
CA ALA A 212 -38.24 7.98 16.97
C ALA A 212 -37.29 8.78 17.87
N LYS A 213 -36.27 8.13 18.44
CA LYS A 213 -35.21 8.75 19.27
C LYS A 213 -33.94 9.07 18.48
N GLY A 214 -33.87 8.71 17.19
CA GLY A 214 -32.67 8.84 16.37
C GLY A 214 -31.55 7.89 16.79
N GLU A 215 -31.88 6.80 17.47
CA GLU A 215 -30.93 5.76 17.89
C GLU A 215 -30.96 4.59 16.88
N THR A 216 -29.79 3.98 16.63
CA THR A 216 -29.72 2.77 15.81
C THR A 216 -30.29 1.57 16.58
N ALA A 217 -31.28 0.89 16.00
CA ALA A 217 -31.86 -0.31 16.58
C ALA A 217 -30.86 -1.47 16.49
N LYS A 218 -30.76 -2.29 17.54
CA LYS A 218 -29.99 -3.55 17.49
C LYS A 218 -30.70 -4.55 16.57
N GLN A 219 -29.95 -5.36 15.84
CA GLN A 219 -30.50 -6.49 15.08
C GLN A 219 -31.28 -7.47 16.00
N TYR A 220 -32.27 -8.16 15.45
CA TYR A 220 -33.22 -9.00 16.20
C TYR A 220 -32.56 -9.93 17.23
N PHE A 221 -31.58 -10.74 16.83
CA PHE A 221 -30.92 -11.67 17.78
C PHE A 221 -30.15 -10.95 18.89
N ALA A 222 -29.54 -9.82 18.60
CA ALA A 222 -28.85 -9.00 19.60
C ALA A 222 -29.84 -8.31 20.54
N TRP A 223 -31.02 -7.93 20.04
CA TRP A 223 -32.11 -7.40 20.85
C TRP A 223 -32.66 -8.48 21.80
N VAL A 224 -33.00 -9.67 21.29
CA VAL A 224 -33.48 -10.81 22.12
C VAL A 224 -32.46 -11.13 23.21
N LYS A 225 -31.18 -11.28 22.85
CA LYS A 225 -30.12 -11.55 23.82
C LYS A 225 -30.01 -10.45 24.89
N SER A 226 -30.16 -9.18 24.49
CA SER A 226 -30.10 -8.08 25.46
C SER A 226 -31.31 -8.04 26.41
N GLN A 227 -32.47 -8.54 25.97
CA GLN A 227 -33.63 -8.72 26.85
C GLN A 227 -33.37 -9.85 27.85
N GLU A 228 -32.84 -10.99 27.39
CA GLU A 228 -32.48 -12.11 28.26
C GLU A 228 -31.42 -11.72 29.32
N GLU A 229 -30.42 -10.95 28.92
CA GLU A 229 -29.40 -10.40 29.83
C GLU A 229 -30.03 -9.45 30.86
N ALA A 230 -30.94 -8.56 30.43
CA ALA A 230 -31.65 -7.66 31.33
C ALA A 230 -32.54 -8.41 32.34
N GLU A 231 -33.26 -9.43 31.90
CA GLU A 231 -34.08 -10.29 32.77
C GLU A 231 -33.21 -11.10 33.75
N ALA A 232 -32.02 -11.54 33.32
CA ALA A 232 -31.06 -12.23 34.18
C ALA A 232 -30.49 -11.31 35.27
N GLU A 233 -30.22 -10.03 34.96
CA GLU A 233 -29.78 -9.04 35.94
C GLU A 233 -30.87 -8.70 36.97
N GLU A 234 -32.13 -8.56 36.53
CA GLU A 234 -33.26 -8.31 37.43
C GLU A 234 -33.47 -9.49 38.40
N SER A 235 -33.47 -10.71 37.88
CA SER A 235 -33.57 -11.96 38.66
C SER A 235 -32.43 -12.11 39.70
N SER A 236 -31.21 -11.77 39.29
CA SER A 236 -30.02 -11.77 40.17
C SER A 236 -30.18 -10.75 41.31
N SER A 237 -30.60 -9.52 41.00
CA SER A 237 -30.78 -8.45 41.98
C SER A 237 -31.83 -8.77 43.05
N ASP A 238 -32.94 -9.41 42.67
CA ASP A 238 -33.98 -9.89 43.58
C ASP A 238 -33.49 -11.04 44.46
N GLN A 239 -32.62 -11.91 43.95
CA GLN A 239 -31.96 -12.95 44.73
C GLN A 239 -30.99 -12.35 45.77
N TYR A 240 -30.25 -11.30 45.44
CA TYR A 240 -29.40 -10.59 46.40
C TYR A 240 -30.21 -9.85 47.46
N LEU A 241 -31.29 -9.18 47.10
CA LEU A 241 -32.17 -8.47 48.05
C LEU A 241 -32.89 -9.43 49.01
N SER A 242 -33.33 -10.59 48.54
CA SER A 242 -33.94 -11.61 49.38
C SER A 242 -32.93 -12.25 50.34
N THR A 243 -31.72 -12.55 49.87
CA THR A 243 -30.62 -13.06 50.71
C THR A 243 -30.17 -12.03 51.76
N ALA A 244 -30.07 -10.75 51.39
CA ALA A 244 -29.72 -9.67 52.32
C ALA A 244 -30.76 -9.48 53.43
N LYS A 245 -32.05 -9.62 53.10
CA LYS A 245 -33.16 -9.53 54.06
C LYS A 245 -33.17 -10.70 55.05
N GLU A 246 -32.70 -11.87 54.64
CA GLU A 246 -32.62 -13.08 55.49
C GLU A 246 -31.40 -13.05 56.44
N ILE A 247 -30.30 -12.39 56.04
CA ILE A 247 -29.07 -12.26 56.84
C ILE A 247 -29.09 -11.01 57.76
N ALA A 248 -29.94 -10.03 57.48
CA ALA A 248 -30.09 -8.79 58.26
C ALA A 248 -30.17 -8.97 59.80
N PRO A 249 -30.89 -9.96 60.37
CA PRO A 249 -30.92 -10.14 61.83
C PRO A 249 -29.63 -10.74 62.42
N PHE A 250 -28.75 -11.33 61.61
CA PHE A 250 -27.51 -11.98 62.08
C PHE A 250 -26.28 -11.06 62.05
N LEU A 251 -26.29 -9.99 61.23
CA LEU A 251 -25.16 -9.05 61.11
C LEU A 251 -25.07 -8.03 62.26
N GLY A 252 -26.15 -7.80 63.01
CA GLY A 252 -26.19 -6.76 64.05
C GLY A 252 -25.42 -7.06 65.34
N GLY A 253 -25.11 -8.34 65.63
CA GLY A 253 -24.51 -8.73 66.92
C GLY A 253 -23.16 -9.45 66.80
N GLY A 254 -23.05 -10.40 65.88
CA GLY A 254 -21.85 -11.25 65.76
C GLY A 254 -20.66 -10.55 65.08
N PHE A 255 -20.94 -9.73 64.07
CA PHE A 255 -19.89 -9.09 63.26
C PHE A 255 -19.10 -8.04 64.05
N ALA A 256 -19.78 -7.25 64.89
CA ALA A 256 -19.13 -6.26 65.77
C ALA A 256 -18.18 -6.92 66.80
N ALA A 257 -18.54 -8.10 67.33
CA ALA A 257 -17.71 -8.82 68.27
C ALA A 257 -16.44 -9.40 67.60
N ILE A 258 -16.56 -9.91 66.38
CA ILE A 258 -15.42 -10.47 65.63
C ILE A 258 -14.45 -9.36 65.21
N VAL A 259 -14.94 -8.21 64.76
CA VAL A 259 -14.11 -7.05 64.41
C VAL A 259 -13.37 -6.51 65.63
N ALA A 260 -14.01 -6.46 66.80
CA ALA A 260 -13.36 -6.03 68.04
C ALA A 260 -12.21 -6.97 68.46
N VAL A 261 -12.37 -8.30 68.31
CA VAL A 261 -11.33 -9.28 68.62
C VAL A 261 -10.13 -9.16 67.67
N LEU A 262 -10.37 -8.93 66.38
CA LEU A 262 -9.28 -8.74 65.41
C LEU A 262 -8.46 -7.47 65.67
N LEU A 263 -9.11 -6.38 66.07
CA LEU A 263 -8.41 -5.13 66.44
C LEU A 263 -7.54 -5.31 67.70
N ILE A 264 -7.99 -6.11 68.67
CA ILE A 264 -7.20 -6.44 69.87
C ILE A 264 -5.96 -7.27 69.49
N TYR A 265 -6.10 -8.26 68.60
CA TYR A 265 -4.97 -9.06 68.12
C TYR A 265 -3.95 -8.23 67.32
N ALA A 266 -4.41 -7.31 66.48
CA ALA A 266 -3.55 -6.40 65.72
C ALA A 266 -2.75 -5.44 66.63
N ALA A 267 -3.37 -4.94 67.71
CA ALA A 267 -2.70 -4.10 68.70
C ALA A 267 -1.54 -4.84 69.41
N ILE A 268 -1.75 -6.11 69.78
CA ILE A 268 -0.72 -6.94 70.44
C ILE A 268 0.42 -7.31 69.46
N GLY A 269 0.10 -7.53 68.18
CA GLY A 269 1.09 -7.82 67.13
C GLY A 269 2.03 -6.66 66.82
N SER A 270 1.52 -5.43 66.80
CA SER A 270 2.31 -4.23 66.47
C SER A 270 3.31 -3.82 67.56
N ALA A 271 3.04 -4.17 68.82
CA ALA A 271 3.94 -3.87 69.94
C ALA A 271 5.22 -4.73 69.96
N ARG A 272 5.17 -5.96 69.42
CA ARG A 272 6.35 -6.85 69.33
C ARG A 272 7.29 -6.50 68.17
N ARG A 273 6.82 -5.81 67.13
CA ARG A 273 7.61 -5.50 65.92
C ARG A 273 8.49 -4.25 66.02
N ARG A 274 8.44 -3.47 67.11
CA ARG A 274 9.21 -2.21 67.25
C ARG A 274 10.64 -2.34 67.78
N LYS A 275 11.20 -3.55 67.88
CA LYS A 275 12.59 -3.78 68.30
C LYS A 275 13.36 -4.70 67.34
N ALA A 276 13.41 -4.35 66.06
CA ALA A 276 14.42 -4.86 65.12
C ALA A 276 14.33 -4.07 63.81
N LEU A 277 15.02 -2.93 63.74
CA LEU A 277 15.37 -2.31 62.46
C LEU A 277 16.84 -1.90 62.56
N VAL A 278 17.70 -2.90 62.40
CA VAL A 278 19.09 -2.71 61.97
C VAL A 278 19.01 -2.57 60.45
N LYS A 279 19.50 -1.46 59.91
CA LYS A 279 19.53 -1.19 58.47
C LYS A 279 20.44 -2.20 57.76
N THR A 280 19.89 -2.95 56.83
CA THR A 280 20.62 -3.62 55.75
C THR A 280 20.08 -3.11 54.42
N TYR A 281 21.00 -2.78 53.53
CA TYR A 281 20.83 -2.15 52.22
C TYR A 281 19.82 -2.86 51.30
N GLY A 282 19.17 -2.08 50.43
CA GLY A 282 18.35 -2.55 49.30
C GLY A 282 16.87 -2.21 49.43
N VAL A 283 16.49 -0.97 49.09
CA VAL A 283 15.09 -0.57 48.93
C VAL A 283 14.69 -0.73 47.46
N PRO A 284 13.58 -1.41 47.12
CA PRO A 284 12.84 -1.06 45.92
C PRO A 284 12.10 0.26 46.20
N PHE A 285 12.22 1.19 45.26
CA PHE A 285 11.56 2.48 45.27
C PHE A 285 10.04 2.28 45.35
N VAL A 286 9.42 2.85 46.38
CA VAL A 286 7.96 3.02 46.48
C VAL A 286 7.70 4.48 46.14
N PRO A 287 6.96 4.82 45.08
CA PRO A 287 6.64 6.22 44.81
C PRO A 287 5.70 6.74 45.90
N ASP A 288 6.13 7.77 46.61
CA ASP A 288 5.28 8.59 47.46
C ASP A 288 4.43 9.49 46.55
N GLY A 289 3.25 9.01 46.14
CA GLY A 289 2.29 9.80 45.37
C GLY A 289 0.95 9.10 45.23
N GLU A 290 -0.14 9.80 45.60
CA GLU A 290 -1.51 9.29 45.64
C GLU A 290 -2.16 9.11 44.24
N ASN A 291 -1.42 8.62 43.26
CA ASN A 291 -1.95 8.40 41.90
C ASN A 291 -1.81 6.92 41.55
N SER A 292 -2.80 6.14 41.97
CA SER A 292 -2.99 4.78 41.47
C SER A 292 -3.60 4.81 40.07
N ALA A 293 -3.32 3.78 39.26
CA ALA A 293 -3.82 3.65 37.90
C ALA A 293 -5.35 3.80 37.77
N GLU A 294 -6.09 3.48 38.85
CA GLU A 294 -7.54 3.69 38.92
C GLU A 294 -7.97 5.17 38.92
N ALA A 295 -7.14 6.09 39.42
CA ALA A 295 -7.42 7.53 39.41
C ALA A 295 -7.13 8.17 38.04
N GLU A 296 -6.17 7.63 37.29
CA GLU A 296 -5.82 8.10 35.94
C GLU A 296 -6.86 7.68 34.89
N ALA A 297 -7.50 6.51 35.08
CA ALA A 297 -8.58 6.03 34.25
C ALA A 297 -9.85 6.91 34.34
N LEU A 298 -10.16 7.43 35.52
CA LEU A 298 -11.29 8.36 35.71
C LEU A 298 -11.01 9.77 35.16
N GLY A 299 -9.76 10.13 34.92
CA GLY A 299 -9.33 11.44 34.42
C GLY A 299 -9.08 11.52 32.91
N GLY A 300 -9.30 10.43 32.16
CA GLY A 300 -9.09 10.40 30.71
C GLY A 300 -7.63 10.51 30.26
N LYS A 301 -6.66 10.27 31.16
CA LYS A 301 -5.21 10.30 30.89
C LYS A 301 -4.57 8.92 31.07
N ALA A 302 -5.25 7.88 30.61
CA ALA A 302 -4.75 6.51 30.71
C ALA A 302 -3.47 6.36 29.87
N GLY A 303 -2.36 5.92 30.48
CA GLY A 303 -1.18 5.42 29.76
C GLY A 303 0.18 6.01 30.13
N LEU A 304 0.27 7.06 30.94
CA LEU A 304 1.57 7.74 31.22
C LEU A 304 2.35 7.20 32.42
N SER A 305 1.77 6.33 33.24
CA SER A 305 2.42 5.75 34.44
C SER A 305 2.96 4.33 34.26
N GLY A 306 2.80 3.74 33.06
CA GLY A 306 3.29 2.40 32.74
C GLY A 306 4.73 2.41 32.23
N SER A 307 5.72 2.36 33.11
CA SER A 307 7.10 2.05 32.70
C SER A 307 7.31 0.52 32.66
N GLY A 308 7.06 -0.10 31.51
CA GLY A 308 7.45 -1.48 31.23
C GLY A 308 8.84 -1.49 30.60
N GLY A 309 9.88 -1.75 31.39
CA GLY A 309 11.23 -1.99 30.89
C GLY A 309 11.36 -3.42 30.39
N VAL A 310 11.94 -3.61 29.20
CA VAL A 310 12.38 -4.91 28.68
C VAL A 310 13.76 -5.17 29.28
N ASP A 311 13.91 -6.24 30.06
CA ASP A 311 15.22 -6.72 30.51
C ASP A 311 15.97 -7.32 29.32
N SER A 312 16.77 -6.53 28.61
CA SER A 312 17.82 -7.07 27.74
C SER A 312 19.08 -7.38 28.56
N ASP A 313 19.92 -8.27 28.03
CA ASP A 313 21.32 -8.50 28.43
C ASP A 313 21.58 -9.75 29.29
N LYS A 314 21.04 -10.90 28.88
CA LYS A 314 21.58 -12.21 29.31
C LYS A 314 21.94 -13.18 28.17
N TYR A 315 21.89 -12.74 26.91
CA TYR A 315 22.18 -13.61 25.76
C TYR A 315 23.04 -12.97 24.65
N TRP A 316 23.72 -11.85 24.94
CA TRP A 316 24.69 -11.25 24.03
C TRP A 316 26.08 -11.23 24.69
N ASP A 317 26.58 -12.42 25.05
CA ASP A 317 28.02 -12.62 25.19
C ASP A 317 28.54 -13.05 23.82
N ASP A 318 29.18 -12.13 23.10
CA ASP A 318 30.26 -12.49 22.17
C ASP A 318 31.32 -11.39 22.20
N ASP A 319 32.52 -11.82 22.60
CA ASP A 319 33.72 -11.02 22.81
C ASP A 319 34.18 -10.33 21.52
N VAL A 320 34.31 -8.99 21.56
CA VAL A 320 35.19 -8.26 20.65
C VAL A 320 36.13 -7.38 21.49
N ALA A 321 37.42 -7.66 21.39
CA ALA A 321 38.48 -7.00 22.15
C ALA A 321 38.56 -5.48 21.82
N PRO A 322 38.80 -4.61 22.82
CA PRO A 322 38.92 -3.18 22.59
C PRO A 322 40.25 -2.84 21.90
N MET A 323 40.15 -2.12 20.79
CA MET A 323 41.28 -1.47 20.13
C MET A 323 41.52 -0.11 20.81
N GLU A 324 42.72 0.10 21.35
CA GLU A 324 43.14 1.37 21.95
C GLU A 324 43.24 2.48 20.89
N MET A 325 42.52 3.59 21.10
CA MET A 325 42.88 4.86 20.47
C MET A 325 43.05 5.96 21.53
N ASP A 326 44.18 6.63 21.36
CA ASP A 326 44.81 7.64 22.17
C ASP A 326 43.95 8.92 22.21
N THR A 327 43.74 9.46 23.41
CA THR A 327 43.07 10.75 23.61
C THR A 327 44.12 11.80 23.93
N SER A 328 44.40 12.66 22.97
CA SER A 328 45.05 13.93 23.23
C SER A 328 44.37 15.03 22.41
N ASN A 329 43.74 15.96 23.14
CA ASN A 329 43.50 17.37 22.80
C ASN A 329 42.67 17.66 21.52
N ASP A 330 41.70 18.56 21.48
CA ASP A 330 41.42 19.77 22.25
C ASP A 330 39.93 20.14 22.13
N GLU A 331 39.49 20.97 23.06
CA GLU A 331 38.15 21.54 23.24
C GLU A 331 37.69 22.42 22.06
N ALA A 332 36.39 22.37 21.73
CA ALA A 332 35.65 23.51 21.18
C ALA A 332 34.15 23.40 21.51
N GLU A 333 33.65 24.39 22.25
CA GLU A 333 32.25 24.59 22.61
C GLU A 333 31.40 25.15 21.43
N ILE A 334 30.19 24.60 21.31
CA ILE A 334 28.86 25.25 21.18
C ILE A 334 28.72 26.49 20.27
N ASP A 335 27.84 26.42 19.26
CA ASP A 335 26.87 27.49 18.95
C ASP A 335 25.62 26.95 18.23
N SER A 336 24.47 26.98 18.90
CA SER A 336 23.15 26.70 18.35
C SER A 336 22.37 28.01 18.20
N GLY A 337 22.57 28.67 17.06
CA GLY A 337 21.90 29.91 16.69
C GLY A 337 20.65 29.67 15.84
N PHE A 338 19.49 29.63 16.49
CA PHE A 338 18.18 29.78 15.85
C PHE A 338 17.91 31.28 15.66
N GLY A 339 17.63 31.74 14.44
CA GLY A 339 17.35 33.15 14.15
C GLY A 339 16.58 33.38 12.85
N ASP A 340 15.28 33.65 13.02
CA ASP A 340 14.40 34.55 12.27
C ASP A 340 14.64 34.79 10.76
N ILE A 341 13.74 34.25 9.93
CA ILE A 341 13.54 34.70 8.54
C ILE A 341 12.38 35.70 8.47
N ASP A 342 12.72 36.95 8.17
CA ASP A 342 11.81 38.05 7.81
C ASP A 342 11.33 37.89 6.35
N ILE A 343 10.02 37.78 6.17
CA ILE A 343 9.36 37.90 4.86
C ILE A 343 9.31 39.38 4.48
N LYS A 344 10.04 39.75 3.41
CA LYS A 344 9.84 41.01 2.68
C LYS A 344 9.23 40.72 1.32
N GLY A 345 7.96 41.08 1.17
CA GLY A 345 7.38 41.38 -0.12
C GLY A 345 7.77 42.79 -0.56
N ASP A 346 8.02 42.96 -1.86
CA ASP A 346 7.60 44.13 -2.64
C ASP A 346 7.94 43.97 -4.13
N MET A 347 7.02 44.52 -4.94
CA MET A 347 7.05 44.88 -6.37
C MET A 347 6.72 43.82 -7.42
N ASP A 348 5.98 44.12 -8.48
CA ASP A 348 4.94 45.11 -8.82
C ASP A 348 4.42 44.69 -10.21
N MET A 349 3.15 44.97 -10.47
CA MET A 349 2.39 44.68 -11.69
C MET A 349 2.89 45.42 -12.93
N SER A 350 2.82 44.76 -14.09
CA SER A 350 2.30 45.42 -15.30
C SER A 350 1.63 44.43 -16.28
N GLU A 351 0.31 44.52 -16.29
CA GLU A 351 -0.62 44.37 -17.42
C GLU A 351 -0.05 44.08 -18.83
N SER A 352 -0.61 43.04 -19.44
CA SER A 352 -0.91 43.01 -20.88
C SER A 352 -2.15 42.16 -21.09
N THR A 353 -3.31 42.81 -21.06
CA THR A 353 -4.59 42.30 -21.54
C THR A 353 -4.54 42.14 -23.07
N GLY A 354 -4.65 40.89 -23.55
CA GLY A 354 -4.79 40.56 -24.96
C GLY A 354 -5.82 39.46 -25.12
N VAL A 355 -7.07 39.88 -25.38
CA VAL A 355 -8.18 39.00 -25.73
C VAL A 355 -7.97 38.51 -27.16
N MET A 356 -7.90 37.20 -27.39
CA MET A 356 -8.25 36.60 -28.68
C MET A 356 -9.05 35.32 -28.44
N GLU A 357 -10.38 35.45 -28.56
CA GLU A 357 -11.19 34.38 -29.11
C GLU A 357 -10.78 34.21 -30.57
N GLU A 358 -10.48 32.98 -31.00
CA GLU A 358 -11.11 32.37 -32.18
C GLU A 358 -10.59 30.93 -32.35
N SER A 359 -11.52 30.09 -32.77
CA SER A 359 -11.45 28.65 -33.02
C SER A 359 -10.20 28.18 -33.76
N ALA A 360 -9.44 27.27 -33.14
CA ALA A 360 -8.54 26.36 -33.83
C ALA A 360 -9.08 24.93 -33.70
N SER A 361 -9.35 24.33 -34.85
CA SER A 361 -9.84 22.97 -35.03
C SER A 361 -8.78 21.96 -34.56
N LEU A 362 -9.23 20.81 -34.03
CA LEU A 362 -8.42 19.70 -33.49
C LEU A 362 -7.54 18.97 -34.52
N GLU A 363 -7.33 19.54 -35.71
CA GLU A 363 -6.64 18.91 -36.84
C GLU A 363 -5.31 19.60 -37.18
N GLU A 364 -4.90 20.64 -36.43
CA GLU A 364 -3.62 21.35 -36.63
C GLU A 364 -2.55 20.98 -35.57
N LEU A 365 -2.89 20.24 -34.51
CA LEU A 365 -1.95 19.83 -33.46
C LEU A 365 -1.25 18.48 -33.74
N ALA A 366 -1.74 17.69 -34.70
CA ALA A 366 -1.04 16.50 -35.18
C ALA A 366 -0.30 16.86 -36.47
N GLY A 367 0.99 17.20 -36.36
CA GLY A 367 1.84 17.63 -37.47
C GLY A 367 2.01 16.61 -38.60
N LEU A 368 0.98 16.44 -39.43
CA LEU A 368 0.96 15.56 -40.59
C LEU A 368 0.90 16.40 -41.88
N PRO A 369 1.79 16.17 -42.86
CA PRO A 369 1.75 16.88 -44.13
C PRO A 369 0.57 16.45 -45.02
N ALA A 370 0.02 17.43 -45.74
CA ALA A 370 -1.11 17.27 -46.66
C ALA A 370 -0.86 16.24 -47.77
N GLN A 371 -1.86 15.39 -48.03
CA GLN A 371 -1.85 14.40 -49.10
C GLN A 371 -1.68 15.04 -50.48
N THR A 372 -0.64 14.63 -51.21
CA THR A 372 -0.55 14.80 -52.67
C THR A 372 -0.58 13.45 -53.37
N THR A 373 -1.48 13.41 -54.35
CA THR A 373 -1.77 12.44 -55.40
C THR A 373 -0.67 11.48 -55.83
N ALA A 374 -1.12 10.24 -56.05
CA ALA A 374 -0.42 9.13 -56.70
C ALA A 374 0.23 9.51 -58.04
N ASP A 375 1.54 9.32 -58.13
CA ASP A 375 2.22 8.47 -59.11
C ASP A 375 3.75 8.53 -58.85
N GLU A 376 4.43 7.42 -59.13
CA GLU A 376 5.89 7.18 -59.07
C GLU A 376 6.54 6.60 -57.79
N VAL A 377 6.70 5.28 -57.84
CA VAL A 377 7.92 4.48 -57.55
C VAL A 377 8.39 4.39 -56.09
N SER A 378 7.95 3.33 -55.43
CA SER A 378 8.64 2.68 -54.31
C SER A 378 9.86 1.89 -54.78
N GLN A 379 11.00 2.05 -54.09
CA GLN A 379 12.05 1.04 -54.01
C GLN A 379 12.69 1.02 -52.61
N VAL A 380 12.78 -0.21 -52.06
CA VAL A 380 13.67 -0.69 -50.98
C VAL A 380 13.26 -0.27 -49.56
N ASN A 381 13.10 -1.13 -48.54
CA ASN A 381 13.09 -2.58 -48.33
C ASN A 381 12.41 -2.79 -46.96
N GLU A 382 11.44 -3.68 -46.87
CA GLU A 382 11.03 -4.23 -45.56
C GLU A 382 10.77 -5.73 -45.72
N ALA A 383 11.26 -6.49 -44.75
CA ALA A 383 11.21 -7.94 -44.72
C ALA A 383 9.74 -8.43 -44.64
N PRO A 384 9.38 -9.54 -45.30
CA PRO A 384 7.98 -9.89 -45.48
C PRO A 384 7.36 -10.45 -44.20
N ALA A 385 6.33 -9.75 -43.71
CA ALA A 385 5.26 -10.35 -42.93
C ALA A 385 4.66 -11.53 -43.71
N GLN A 386 4.48 -12.67 -43.04
CA GLN A 386 3.89 -13.87 -43.62
C GLN A 386 2.43 -13.60 -44.03
N GLN A 387 2.20 -13.41 -45.32
CA GLN A 387 0.87 -13.39 -45.91
C GLN A 387 0.35 -14.83 -46.00
N ALA A 388 -0.86 -15.07 -45.48
CA ALA A 388 -1.56 -16.34 -45.69
C ALA A 388 -1.83 -16.54 -47.20
N PRO A 389 -1.34 -17.61 -47.84
CA PRO A 389 -1.61 -17.84 -49.25
C PRO A 389 -3.07 -18.27 -49.46
N PRO A 390 -3.79 -17.70 -50.42
CA PRO A 390 -5.07 -18.22 -50.86
C PRO A 390 -4.83 -19.47 -51.71
N GLU A 391 -5.61 -20.51 -51.41
CA GLU A 391 -5.71 -21.81 -52.10
C GLU A 391 -4.68 -22.88 -51.72
N ALA A 392 -5.21 -24.01 -51.21
CA ALA A 392 -4.42 -25.16 -50.79
C ALA A 392 -3.63 -25.78 -51.96
N PRO A 393 -2.38 -26.20 -51.76
CA PRO A 393 -1.57 -26.81 -52.81
C PRO A 393 -2.15 -28.15 -53.28
N PRO A 394 -1.95 -28.54 -54.56
CA PRO A 394 -2.54 -29.75 -55.13
C PRO A 394 -2.09 -31.00 -54.37
N LEU A 395 -3.04 -31.91 -54.11
CA LEU A 395 -2.79 -33.14 -53.37
C LEU A 395 -1.90 -34.09 -54.20
N PRO A 396 -0.90 -34.75 -53.58
CA PRO A 396 -0.10 -35.78 -54.24
C PRO A 396 -0.96 -37.01 -54.57
N ALA A 397 -0.53 -37.80 -55.56
CA ALA A 397 -1.29 -38.94 -56.08
C ALA A 397 -1.57 -40.06 -55.04
N GLU A 398 -0.86 -40.04 -53.90
CA GLU A 398 -1.01 -41.00 -52.80
C GLU A 398 -1.93 -40.52 -51.67
N GLY A 399 -2.47 -39.29 -51.75
CA GLY A 399 -3.33 -38.69 -50.70
C GLY A 399 -2.56 -37.88 -49.64
N LEU A 400 -3.26 -37.39 -48.62
CA LEU A 400 -2.60 -36.67 -47.52
C LEU A 400 -1.67 -37.61 -46.74
N PRO A 401 -0.51 -37.13 -46.24
CA PRO A 401 0.36 -37.93 -45.38
C PRO A 401 -0.37 -38.47 -44.14
N ASP A 402 0.00 -39.67 -43.68
CA ASP A 402 -0.65 -40.32 -42.53
C ASP A 402 -0.68 -39.39 -41.30
N GLY A 403 -1.89 -39.09 -40.82
CA GLY A 403 -2.14 -38.25 -39.66
C GLY A 403 -2.38 -36.76 -39.94
N TRP A 404 -2.36 -36.31 -41.20
CA TRP A 404 -2.55 -34.90 -41.55
C TRP A 404 -4.00 -34.54 -41.86
N THR A 405 -4.46 -33.40 -41.34
CA THR A 405 -5.78 -32.84 -41.67
C THR A 405 -5.71 -31.85 -42.84
N MET A 406 -6.86 -31.60 -43.48
CA MET A 406 -6.97 -30.62 -44.58
C MET A 406 -6.56 -29.20 -44.18
N ASP A 407 -6.82 -28.80 -42.93
CA ASP A 407 -6.46 -27.47 -42.45
C ASP A 407 -4.96 -27.35 -42.16
N GLN A 408 -4.32 -28.42 -41.66
CA GLN A 408 -2.86 -28.47 -41.58
C GLN A 408 -2.21 -28.45 -42.97
N TRP A 409 -2.82 -29.10 -43.96
CA TRP A 409 -2.32 -29.09 -45.33
C TRP A 409 -2.40 -27.70 -45.99
N LYS A 410 -3.43 -26.90 -45.69
CA LYS A 410 -3.55 -25.52 -46.20
C LYS A 410 -2.36 -24.66 -45.78
N TRP A 411 -1.86 -24.85 -44.57
CA TRP A 411 -0.77 -24.04 -44.01
C TRP A 411 0.61 -24.62 -44.32
N TYR A 412 0.78 -25.94 -44.24
CA TYR A 412 2.10 -26.59 -44.27
C TYR A 412 2.32 -27.52 -45.48
N GLY A 413 1.31 -27.72 -46.33
CA GLY A 413 1.39 -28.63 -47.48
C GLY A 413 2.39 -28.16 -48.56
N ALA A 414 2.58 -26.85 -48.71
CA ALA A 414 3.51 -26.29 -49.69
C ALA A 414 4.98 -26.57 -49.31
N GLU A 415 5.31 -26.43 -48.02
CA GLU A 415 6.64 -26.73 -47.48
C GLU A 415 6.92 -28.24 -47.51
N TRP A 416 5.90 -29.07 -47.21
CA TRP A 416 6.01 -30.52 -47.29
C TRP A 416 6.31 -31.01 -48.72
N LEU A 417 5.61 -30.46 -49.72
CA LEU A 417 5.87 -30.78 -51.15
C LEU A 417 7.26 -30.31 -51.60
N ALA A 418 7.72 -29.13 -51.17
CA ALA A 418 9.06 -28.63 -51.51
C ALA A 418 10.18 -29.54 -50.97
N LYS A 419 9.95 -30.14 -49.79
CA LYS A 419 10.88 -31.09 -49.16
C LYS A 419 10.90 -32.46 -49.85
N GLN A 420 9.78 -32.91 -50.41
CA GLN A 420 9.67 -34.16 -51.17
C GLN A 420 10.15 -34.04 -52.63
N GLY A 421 10.16 -32.83 -53.20
CA GLY A 421 10.62 -32.57 -54.56
C GLY A 421 12.12 -32.26 -54.72
N SER A 422 12.91 -32.39 -53.66
CA SER A 422 14.36 -32.06 -53.65
C SER A 422 15.30 -33.28 -53.77
N ASP A 423 14.85 -34.36 -54.42
CA ASP A 423 15.70 -35.49 -54.84
C ASP A 423 15.89 -35.55 -56.36
#